data_AF-A0A7Y0ZIT0-F1
#
_entry.id   AF-A0A7Y0ZIT0-F1
#
_cell.length_a   1.000
_cell.length_b   1.000
_cell.length_c   1.000
_cell.angle_alpha   90.00
_cell.angle_beta   90.00
_cell.angle_gamma   90.00
#
_symmetry.space_group_name_H-M   'P 1'
#
loop_
_entity.id
_entity.type
_entity.pdbx_description
1 polymer ?
#
loop_
_entity_poly.entity_id
_entity_poly.type
_entity_poly.pdbx_seq_one_letter_code
_entity_poly.pdbx_strand_id
1 'polypeptide(L)'
;MIIRYSANTLCGQLQLPANYVDSCTPEGLAELATDAHWRDHPEDIPTLITIVHLQDVDGHDLGLFEVRSEQRTVFTASQLRQA
;
A
#
# COMPACT_ATOMS: atom_id res chain seq x y z
N MET A 1 4.10 -4.87 -13.23
CA MET A 1 2.73 -5.34 -12.98
C MET A 1 1.87 -4.15 -12.63
N ILE A 2 0.62 -4.13 -13.09
CA ILE A 2 -0.37 -3.11 -12.72
C ILE A 2 -1.32 -3.78 -11.71
N ILE A 3 -1.48 -3.16 -10.56
CA ILE A 3 -2.47 -3.52 -9.54
C ILE A 3 -3.63 -2.55 -9.66
N ARG A 4 -4.85 -3.04 -9.80
CA ARG A 4 -6.06 -2.21 -9.73
C ARG A 4 -6.68 -2.34 -8.36
N TYR A 5 -7.01 -1.20 -7.76
CA TYR A 5 -7.59 -1.15 -6.43
C TYR A 5 -8.71 -0.12 -6.34
N SER A 6 -9.51 -0.20 -5.29
CA SER A 6 -10.30 0.94 -4.82
C SER A 6 -9.99 1.22 -3.35
N ALA A 7 -9.81 2.50 -3.01
CA ALA A 7 -9.59 2.97 -1.65
C ALA A 7 -10.71 3.93 -1.28
N ASN A 8 -11.45 3.64 -0.20
CA ASN A 8 -12.65 4.38 0.19
C ASN A 8 -13.62 4.61 -0.99
N THR A 9 -13.81 3.57 -1.82
CA THR A 9 -14.63 3.55 -3.06
C THR A 9 -14.04 4.27 -4.28
N LEU A 10 -12.94 5.01 -4.14
CA LEU A 10 -12.25 5.67 -5.25
C LEU A 10 -11.28 4.70 -5.91
N CYS A 11 -11.39 4.55 -7.24
CA CYS A 11 -10.53 3.63 -7.99
C CYS A 11 -9.14 4.23 -8.21
N GLY A 12 -8.12 3.38 -8.14
CA GLY A 12 -6.74 3.73 -8.41
C GLY A 12 -5.98 2.57 -9.04
N GLN A 13 -4.75 2.86 -9.45
CA GLN A 13 -3.84 1.86 -9.97
C GLN A 13 -2.43 2.09 -9.42
N LEU A 14 -1.71 1.00 -9.19
CA LEU A 14 -0.34 1.02 -8.73
C LEU A 14 0.53 0.20 -9.67
N GLN A 15 1.64 0.77 -10.14
CA GLN A 15 2.60 0.07 -10.98
C GLN A 15 3.81 -0.36 -10.14
N LEU A 16 3.99 -1.67 -9.98
CA LEU A 16 5.11 -2.25 -9.24
C LEU A 16 5.87 -3.26 -10.09
N PRO A 17 7.18 -3.46 -9.86
CA PRO A 17 7.92 -4.58 -10.42
C PRO A 17 7.29 -5.92 -10.01
N ALA A 18 7.16 -6.88 -10.94
CA ALA A 18 6.48 -8.15 -10.68
C ALA A 18 7.14 -8.94 -9.54
N ASN A 19 8.47 -9.03 -9.56
CA ASN A 19 9.26 -9.68 -8.51
C ASN A 19 9.05 -9.07 -7.11
N TYR A 20 8.67 -7.79 -7.03
CA TYR A 20 8.36 -7.14 -5.77
C TYR A 20 6.96 -7.55 -5.29
N VAL A 21 5.97 -7.56 -6.19
CA VAL A 21 4.61 -8.02 -5.89
C VAL A 21 4.60 -9.45 -5.38
N ASP A 22 5.37 -10.35 -6.03
CA ASP A 22 5.50 -11.75 -5.62
C ASP A 22 6.09 -11.93 -4.21
N SER A 23 6.83 -10.93 -3.72
CA SER A 23 7.44 -10.94 -2.39
C SER A 23 6.58 -10.28 -1.31
N CYS A 24 5.49 -9.61 -1.68
CA CYS A 24 4.59 -8.92 -0.77
C CYS A 24 3.48 -9.84 -0.27
N THR A 25 2.99 -9.59 0.96
CA THR A 25 1.72 -10.15 1.40
C THR A 25 0.56 -9.32 0.84
N PRO A 26 -0.67 -9.87 0.75
CA PRO A 26 -1.85 -9.10 0.37
C PRO A 26 -2.07 -7.86 1.24
N GLU A 27 -1.82 -7.95 2.55
CA GLU A 27 -1.90 -6.81 3.47
C GLU A 27 -0.86 -5.74 3.13
N GLY A 28 0.39 -6.14 2.83
CA GLY A 28 1.43 -5.21 2.41
C GLY A 28 1.09 -4.50 1.08
N LEU A 29 0.45 -5.20 0.14
CA LEU A 29 -0.05 -4.59 -1.09
C LEU A 29 -1.18 -3.60 -0.81
N ALA A 30 -2.07 -3.90 0.15
CA ALA A 30 -3.13 -2.98 0.57
C ALA A 30 -2.57 -1.73 1.27
N GLU A 31 -1.53 -1.87 2.09
CA GLU A 31 -0.80 -0.75 2.69
C GLU A 31 -0.15 0.14 1.61
N LEU A 32 0.50 -0.45 0.61
CA LEU A 32 1.09 0.28 -0.53
C LEU A 32 0.05 0.99 -1.38
N ALA A 33 -1.09 0.35 -1.65
CA ALA A 33 -2.21 0.97 -2.37
C ALA A 33 -2.79 2.15 -1.59
N THR A 34 -2.89 2.05 -0.26
CA THR A 34 -3.31 3.15 0.62
C THR A 34 -2.35 4.33 0.54
N ASP A 35 -1.04 4.08 0.66
CA ASP A 35 -0.01 5.12 0.55
C ASP A 35 -0.03 5.83 -0.82
N ALA A 36 -0.16 5.06 -1.91
CA ALA A 36 -0.30 5.61 -3.25
C ALA A 36 -1.57 6.45 -3.41
N HIS A 37 -2.71 5.96 -2.91
CA HIS A 37 -3.98 6.67 -2.95
C HIS A 37 -3.90 8.06 -2.33
N TRP A 38 -3.37 8.15 -1.09
CA TRP A 38 -3.26 9.42 -0.39
C TRP A 38 -2.19 10.35 -0.96
N ARG A 39 -1.17 9.80 -1.63
CA ARG A 39 -0.20 10.60 -2.39
C ARG A 39 -0.83 11.24 -3.62
N ASP A 40 -1.75 10.53 -4.28
CA ASP A 40 -2.44 10.99 -5.49
C ASP A 40 -3.58 11.98 -5.19
N HIS A 41 -4.03 12.06 -3.92
CA HIS A 41 -5.08 12.98 -3.44
C HIS A 41 -4.54 13.88 -2.30
N PRO A 42 -3.51 14.72 -2.56
CA PRO A 42 -2.89 15.56 -1.52
C PRO A 42 -3.81 16.66 -0.97
N GLU A 43 -4.88 16.99 -1.68
CA GLU A 43 -5.92 17.91 -1.24
C GLU A 43 -6.83 17.35 -0.13
N ASP A 44 -6.89 16.01 -0.02
CA ASP A 44 -7.70 15.31 0.96
C ASP A 44 -6.90 15.00 2.23
N ILE A 45 -7.62 14.78 3.34
CA ILE A 45 -7.01 14.40 4.62
C ILE A 45 -7.07 12.88 4.73
N PRO A 46 -5.92 12.19 4.89
CA PRO A 46 -5.90 10.74 5.10
C PRO A 46 -6.79 10.32 6.26
N THR A 47 -7.67 9.34 6.02
CA THR A 47 -8.57 8.82 7.04
C THR A 47 -7.83 7.92 8.03
N LEU A 48 -8.35 7.81 9.26
CA LEU A 48 -7.80 6.88 10.26
C LEU A 48 -7.87 5.42 9.78
N ILE A 49 -8.93 5.09 9.03
CA ILE A 49 -9.15 3.79 8.40
C ILE A 49 -9.41 4.03 6.92
N THR A 50 -8.63 3.38 6.06
CA THR A 50 -8.88 3.30 4.63
C THR A 50 -9.33 1.87 4.30
N ILE A 51 -10.50 1.74 3.66
CA ILE A 51 -10.95 0.44 3.15
C ILE A 51 -10.40 0.27 1.75
N VAL A 52 -9.57 -0.75 1.54
CA VAL A 52 -8.94 -1.04 0.25
C VAL A 52 -9.48 -2.34 -0.32
N HIS A 53 -9.96 -2.32 -1.56
CA HIS A 53 -10.22 -3.52 -2.35
C HIS A 53 -9.09 -3.71 -3.35
N LEU A 54 -8.34 -4.80 -3.25
CA LEU A 54 -7.37 -5.22 -4.26
C LEU A 54 -8.07 -6.04 -5.35
N GLN A 55 -8.70 -5.33 -6.29
CA GLN A 55 -9.61 -5.89 -7.29
C GLN A 55 -8.91 -6.80 -8.31
N ASP A 56 -7.68 -6.45 -8.70
CA ASP A 56 -6.93 -7.18 -9.72
C ASP A 56 -5.43 -7.04 -9.46
N VAL A 57 -4.85 -8.14 -8.97
CA VAL A 57 -3.42 -8.36 -8.81
C VAL A 57 -3.07 -9.57 -9.66
N ASP A 58 -2.51 -9.33 -10.85
CA ASP A 58 -2.18 -10.38 -11.83
C ASP A 58 -3.38 -11.27 -12.23
N GLY A 59 -4.57 -10.68 -12.37
CA GLY A 59 -5.79 -11.41 -12.69
C GLY A 59 -6.47 -12.04 -11.47
N HIS A 60 -5.97 -11.82 -10.26
CA HIS A 60 -6.56 -12.31 -9.01
C HIS A 60 -7.17 -11.17 -8.20
N ASP A 61 -8.43 -11.33 -7.79
CA ASP A 61 -9.06 -10.50 -6.77
C ASP A 61 -8.60 -10.98 -5.38
N LEU A 62 -7.89 -10.12 -4.65
CA LEU A 62 -7.39 -10.44 -3.30
C LEU A 62 -8.35 -9.99 -2.19
N GLY A 63 -9.45 -9.32 -2.53
CA GLY A 63 -10.50 -8.93 -1.59
C GLY A 63 -10.27 -7.61 -0.86
N LEU A 64 -11.04 -7.42 0.22
CA LEU A 64 -11.11 -6.18 1.00
C LEU A 64 -10.20 -6.23 2.23
N PHE A 65 -9.53 -5.12 2.48
CA PHE A 65 -8.60 -4.91 3.60
C PHE A 65 -8.95 -3.62 4.34
N GLU A 66 -8.85 -3.67 5.66
CA GLU A 66 -8.91 -2.49 6.53
C GLU A 66 -7.48 -2.03 6.81
N VAL A 67 -7.08 -0.86 6.30
CA VAL A 67 -5.76 -0.28 6.53
C VAL A 67 -5.87 0.86 7.53
N ARG A 68 -5.16 0.74 8.65
CA ARG A 68 -5.21 1.71 9.76
C ARG A 68 -3.99 2.60 9.75
N SER A 69 -4.21 3.90 9.89
CA SER A 69 -3.14 4.86 10.17
C SER A 69 -2.76 4.76 11.65
N GLU A 70 -1.71 4.02 11.96
CA GLU A 70 -1.19 3.84 13.32
C GLU A 70 0.23 4.39 13.46
N GLN A 71 0.53 5.00 14.61
CA GLN A 71 1.90 5.36 14.96
C GLN A 71 2.66 4.10 15.38
N ARG A 72 3.58 3.63 14.53
CA ARG A 72 4.49 2.52 14.85
C ARG A 72 5.86 3.06 15.29
N THR A 73 6.52 2.34 16.19
CA THR A 73 7.91 2.64 16.56
C THR A 73 8.82 2.39 15.36
N VAL A 74 9.56 3.42 14.93
CA VAL A 74 10.55 3.31 13.84
C VAL A 74 11.96 3.22 14.44
N PHE A 75 12.72 2.21 14.04
CA PHE A 75 14.14 2.07 14.41
C PHE A 75 15.01 2.63 13.30
N THR A 76 16.05 3.38 13.67
CA THR A 76 17.01 3.96 12.72
C THR A 76 18.35 3.26 12.86
N ALA A 77 18.98 2.92 11.73
CA ALA A 77 20.30 2.32 11.69
C ALA A 77 21.35 3.36 11.27
N SER A 78 22.53 3.32 11.89
CA SER A 78 23.68 4.14 11.53
C SER A 78 24.85 3.25 11.11
N GLN A 79 25.60 3.66 10.09
CA GLN A 79 26.77 2.92 9.62
C GLN A 79 27.88 2.94 10.69
N LEU A 80 28.35 1.77 11.10
CA LEU A 80 29.54 1.64 11.94
C LEU A 80 30.79 1.77 11.06
N ARG A 81 31.70 2.70 11.40
CA ARG A 81 33.05 2.72 10.81
C ARG A 81 33.90 1.69 11.54
N GLN A 82 34.37 0.69 10.82
CA GLN A 82 35.37 -0.25 11.32
C GLN A 82 36.77 0.34 11.02
N ALA A 83 37.63 0.40 12.04
CA ALA A 83 39.01 0.87 11.96
C ALA A 83 39.97 -0.27 11.63
#